data_AF-A0A009PIZ7-F1
#
_entry.id   AF-A0A009PIZ7-F1
#
_cell.length_a   1.000
_cell.length_b   1.000
_cell.length_c   1.000
_cell.angle_alpha   90.00
_cell.angle_beta   90.00
_cell.angle_gamma   90.00
#
_symmetry.space_group_name_H-M   'P 1'
#
loop_
_entity.id
_entity.type
_entity.pdbx_description
1 polymer ?
#
loop_
_entity_poly.entity_id
_entity_poly.type
_entity_poly.pdbx_seq_one_letter_code
_entity_poly.pdbx_strand_id
1 'polypeptide(L)' 'MVRAWNRTYGLPVLVINCSNNYGPFHFPEKLIPLMILNALQGKALKVYGYGRQIRDWLFVEDHARLLYTVATQSIVGEIY' A
#
# COMPACT_ATOMS: atom_id res chain seq x y z
N MET A 1 -13.22 7.72 10.41
CA MET A 1 -13.60 9.09 10.02
C MET A 1 -14.47 9.12 8.76
N VAL A 2 -14.01 8.59 7.62
CA VAL A 2 -14.77 8.62 6.34
C VAL A 2 -16.14 7.95 6.40
N ARG A 3 -16.28 6.78 7.06
CA ARG A 3 -17.57 6.07 7.20
C ARG A 3 -18.64 6.86 7.96
N ALA A 4 -18.25 7.78 8.86
CA ALA A 4 -19.21 8.59 9.60
C ALA A 4 -19.96 9.55 8.66
N TRP A 5 -19.28 10.07 7.63
CA TRP A 5 -19.90 10.94 6.63
C TRP A 5 -20.95 10.24 5.79
N ASN A 6 -20.71 8.97 5.42
CA ASN A 6 -21.71 8.16 4.73
C ASN A 6 -22.93 7.88 5.63
N ARG A 7 -22.71 7.54 6.91
CA ARG A 7 -23.80 7.28 7.85
C ARG A 7 -24.64 8.51 8.19
N THR A 8 -24.01 9.66 8.36
CA THR A 8 -24.70 10.89 8.79
C THR A 8 -25.31 11.66 7.62
N TYR A 9 -24.63 11.67 6.47
CA TYR A 9 -24.99 12.56 5.35
C TYR A 9 -25.24 11.83 4.03
N GLY A 10 -25.17 10.49 4.00
CA GLY A 10 -25.41 9.71 2.79
C GLY A 10 -24.34 9.87 1.70
N LEU A 11 -23.18 10.46 2.01
CA LEU A 11 -22.13 10.68 1.00
C LEU A 11 -21.60 9.34 0.46
N PRO A 12 -21.39 9.21 -0.85
CA PRO A 12 -20.84 7.99 -1.42
C PRO A 12 -19.36 7.86 -1.05
N VAL A 13 -19.03 6.81 -0.29
CA VAL A 13 -17.65 6.54 0.16
C VAL A 13 -17.29 5.09 -0.10
N LEU A 14 -16.01 4.86 -0.39
CA LEU A 14 -15.39 3.54 -0.45
C LEU A 14 -14.13 3.58 0.42
N VAL A 15 -13.85 2.48 1.13
CA VAL A 15 -12.64 2.35 1.95
C VAL A 15 -11.86 1.15 1.47
N ILE A 16 -10.56 1.34 1.20
CA ILE A 16 -9.66 0.27 0.74
C ILE A 16 -8.50 0.17 1.73
N ASN A 17 -8.27 -1.01 2.28
CA ASN A 17 -7.10 -1.30 3.11
C ASN A 17 -6.07 -2.08 2.30
N CYS A 18 -4.84 -1.55 2.21
CA CYS A 18 -3.78 -2.20 1.46
C CYS A 18 -2.66 -2.71 2.39
N SER A 19 -1.98 -3.75 1.92
CA SER A 19 -0.72 -4.21 2.47
C SER A 19 0.45 -3.35 1.98
N ASN A 20 1.68 -3.73 2.33
CA ASN A 20 2.86 -2.96 1.93
C ASN A 20 3.02 -3.00 0.41
N ASN A 21 2.95 -1.84 -0.24
CA ASN A 21 3.12 -1.76 -1.68
C ASN A 21 4.60 -1.75 -2.08
N TYR A 22 4.91 -2.32 -3.25
CA TYR A 22 6.23 -2.22 -3.86
C TYR A 22 6.16 -2.11 -5.39
N GLY A 23 7.17 -1.48 -6.01
CA GLY A 23 7.26 -1.35 -7.46
C GLY A 23 8.03 -0.10 -7.90
N PRO A 24 7.95 0.27 -9.19
CA PRO A 24 8.54 1.50 -9.74
C PRO A 24 8.07 2.76 -9.00
N PHE A 25 8.88 3.82 -9.05
CA PHE A 25 8.62 5.11 -8.40
C PHE A 25 8.51 5.07 -6.86
N HIS A 26 8.88 3.94 -6.24
CA HIS A 26 8.90 3.81 -4.78
C HIS A 26 10.08 4.58 -4.18
N PHE A 27 9.80 5.44 -3.19
CA PHE A 27 10.79 6.32 -2.60
C PHE A 27 12.01 5.54 -2.03
N PRO A 28 13.27 5.97 -2.32
CA PRO A 28 14.48 5.21 -2.00
C PRO A 28 14.69 4.82 -0.53
N GLU A 29 14.06 5.50 0.43
CA GLU A 29 14.21 5.19 1.86
C GLU A 29 13.36 3.99 2.32
N LYS A 30 12.42 3.53 1.48
CA LYS A 30 11.58 2.37 1.80
C LYS A 30 12.39 1.09 1.67
N LEU A 31 12.00 0.05 2.40
CA LEU A 31 12.81 -1.17 2.57
C LEU A 31 13.33 -1.77 1.26
N ILE A 32 12.44 -2.12 0.32
CA ILE A 32 12.82 -2.76 -0.95
C ILE A 32 13.78 -1.89 -1.77
N PRO A 33 13.45 -0.63 -2.13
CA PRO A 33 14.36 0.20 -2.91
C PRO A 33 15.67 0.52 -2.16
N LEU A 34 15.63 0.73 -0.84
CA LEU A 34 16.83 0.96 -0.03
C LEU A 34 17.80 -0.22 -0.10
N MET A 35 17.28 -1.44 0.02
CA MET A 35 18.10 -2.66 -0.04
C MET A 35 18.71 -2.85 -1.41
N ILE A 36 17.92 -2.67 -2.49
CA ILE A 36 18.40 -2.77 -3.87
C ILE A 36 19.49 -1.74 -4.13
N LEU A 37 19.27 -0.47 -3.79
CA LEU A 37 20.23 0.60 -4.04
C LEU A 37 21.53 0.42 -3.24
N ASN A 38 21.44 0.01 -1.97
CA ASN A 38 22.63 -0.27 -1.18
C ASN A 38 23.41 -1.48 -1.72
N ALA A 39 22.73 -2.54 -2.15
CA ALA A 39 23.36 -3.73 -2.74
C ALA A 39 24.11 -3.36 -4.03
N LEU A 40 23.46 -2.59 -4.92
CA LEU A 40 24.07 -2.10 -6.16
C LEU A 40 25.29 -1.21 -5.91
N GLN A 41 25.32 -0.49 -4.77
CA GLN A 41 26.43 0.39 -4.39
C GLN A 41 27.49 -0.30 -3.50
N GLY A 42 27.34 -1.61 -3.21
CA GLY A 42 28.22 -2.33 -2.30
C GLY A 42 28.19 -1.82 -0.86
N LYS A 43 27.12 -1.13 -0.46
CA LYS A 43 26.93 -0.59 0.90
C LYS A 43 26.33 -1.66 1.81
N ALA A 44 26.52 -1.47 3.11
CA ALA A 44 25.92 -2.34 4.12
C ALA A 44 24.38 -2.35 4.03
N LEU A 45 23.79 -3.54 4.05
CA LEU A 45 22.34 -3.75 4.02
C LEU A 45 21.77 -3.66 5.44
N LYS A 46 21.36 -2.45 5.84
CA LYS A 46 20.89 -2.17 7.19
C LYS A 46 19.49 -2.76 7.44
N VAL A 47 19.40 -3.72 8.36
CA VAL A 47 18.14 -4.27 8.86
C VAL A 47 17.83 -3.67 10.23
N TYR A 48 16.65 -3.09 10.40
CA TYR A 48 16.23 -2.52 11.68
C TYR A 48 15.72 -3.62 12.63
N GLY A 49 16.15 -3.55 13.90
CA GLY A 49 15.84 -4.57 14.90
C GLY A 49 16.40 -5.94 14.52
N TYR A 50 15.65 -7.00 14.82
CA TYR A 50 16.07 -8.38 14.53
C TYR A 50 15.70 -8.88 13.13
N GLY A 51 15.10 -8.06 12.27
CA GLY A 51 14.69 -8.48 10.92
C GLY A 51 13.55 -9.51 10.84
N ARG A 52 12.90 -9.85 11.97
CA ARG A 52 11.84 -10.86 12.05
C ARG A 52 10.42 -10.30 11.78
N GLN A 53 10.34 -9.09 11.24
CA GLN A 53 9.06 -8.44 10.96
C GLN A 53 8.45 -9.02 9.68
N ILE A 54 7.27 -9.63 9.80
CA ILE A 54 6.54 -10.18 8.66
C ILE A 54 5.63 -9.09 8.08
N ARG A 55 5.64 -8.96 6.74
CA ARG A 55 4.77 -8.04 5.99
C ARG A 55 4.20 -8.78 4.79
N ASP A 56 2.95 -8.48 4.49
CA ASP A 56 2.34 -8.83 3.21
C ASP A 56 2.71 -7.76 2.17
N TRP A 57 3.03 -8.20 0.95
CA TRP A 57 3.55 -7.35 -0.12
C TRP A 57 2.67 -7.41 -1.37
N LEU A 58 2.17 -6.25 -1.78
CA LEU A 58 1.34 -6.07 -2.96
C LEU A 58 2.10 -5.28 -4.02
N PHE A 59 2.12 -5.76 -5.26
CA PHE A 59 2.73 -5.00 -6.34
C PHE A 59 1.88 -3.79 -6.70
N VAL A 60 2.53 -2.65 -6.95
CA VAL A 60 1.87 -1.34 -7.09
C VAL A 60 0.84 -1.31 -8.22
N GLU A 61 1.10 -2.01 -9.33
CA GLU A 61 0.15 -2.05 -10.46
C GLU A 61 -1.07 -2.93 -10.17
N ASP A 62 -0.93 -3.98 -9.36
CA ASP A 62 -2.07 -4.77 -8.90
C ASP A 62 -2.96 -3.93 -7.99
N HIS A 63 -2.36 -3.13 -7.11
CA HIS A 63 -3.11 -2.20 -6.27
C HIS A 63 -3.81 -1.12 -7.09
N ALA A 64 -3.15 -0.55 -8.11
CA ALA A 64 -3.77 0.41 -9.02
C ALA A 64 -4.98 -0.19 -9.76
N ARG A 65 -4.86 -1.44 -10.23
CA ARG A 65 -5.98 -2.19 -10.82
C ARG A 65 -7.11 -2.40 -9.81
N LEU A 66 -6.81 -2.78 -8.57
CA LEU A 66 -7.79 -2.93 -7.50
C LEU A 66 -8.55 -1.61 -7.25
N LEU A 67 -7.84 -0.49 -7.15
CA LEU A 67 -8.44 0.84 -6.94
C LEU A 67 -9.45 1.18 -8.04
N TYR A 68 -9.10 0.90 -9.30
CA TYR A 68 -9.99 1.11 -10.44
C TYR A 68 -11.23 0.22 -10.38
N THR A 69 -11.05 -1.07 -10.10
CA THR A 69 -12.15 -2.03 -9.96
C THR A 69 -13.09 -1.62 -8.84
N VAL A 70 -12.57 -1.29 -7.66
CA VAL A 70 -13.40 -0.88 -6.52
C VAL A 70 -14.13 0.42 -6.81
N ALA A 71 -13.47 1.40 -7.44
CA ALA A 71 -14.11 2.66 -7.79
C ALA A 71 -15.26 2.51 -8.81
N THR A 72 -15.26 1.46 -9.63
CA THR A 72 -16.21 1.31 -10.75
C THR A 72 -17.25 0.22 -10.54
N GLN A 73 -17.01 -0.76 -9.68
CA GLN A 73 -17.83 -1.98 -9.60
C GLN A 73 -18.30 -2.33 -8.17
N SER A 74 -17.83 -1.62 -7.15
CA SER A 74 -18.15 -1.95 -5.75
C SER A 74 -19.40 -1.27 -5.20
N ILE A 75 -19.87 -1.77 -4.07
CA ILE A 75 -21.01 -1.22 -3.34
C ILE A 75 -20.55 -0.05 -2.48
N VAL A 76 -21.21 1.10 -2.66
CA VAL A 76 -20.97 2.30 -1.86
C VAL A 76 -21.19 2.02 -0.37
N GLY A 77 -20.22 2.42 0.47
CA GLY A 77 -20.25 2.25 1.92
C GLY A 77 -19.52 1.00 2.43
N GLU A 78 -19.09 0.11 1.53
CA GLU A 78 -18.32 -1.09 1.87
C GLU A 78 -16.80 -0.82 2.04
N ILE A 79 -16.13 -1.84 2.59
CA ILE A 79 -14.69 -1.86 2.83
C ILE A 79 -14.10 -3.02 2.02
N TYR A 80 -13.02 -2.74 1.30
CA TYR A 80 -12.27 -3.69 0.48
C TYR A 80 -10.79 -3.74 0.88
#